data_AF-A0A3D1VKM5-F1
#
_entry.id   AF-A0A3D1VKM5-F1
#
_cell.length_a   1.000
_cell.length_b   1.000
_cell.length_c   1.000
_cell.angle_alpha   90.00
_cell.angle_beta   90.00
_cell.angle_gamma   90.00
#
_symmetry.space_group_name_H-M   'P 1'
#
loop_
_entity.id
_entity.type
_entity.pdbx_description
1 polymer ?
#
loop_
_entity_poly.entity_id
_entity_poly.type
_entity_poly.pdbx_seq_one_letter_code
_entity_poly.pdbx_strand_id
1 'polypeptide(L)'
;ASVKTLLFAMKNKGHRNALAFVSEQMARHIRQDSFLSGVSLVTYAPRRPGEKQRYGFDQAQLLARKIAARLSLPCIPALLRK
;
A
#
# COMPACT_ATOMS: atom_id res chain seq x y z
N ALA A 1 -1.24 -20.13 -7.93
CA ALA A 1 -0.70 -19.76 -6.60
C ALA A 1 -1.85 -19.24 -5.72
N SER A 2 -1.95 -19.65 -4.47
CA SER A 2 -3.00 -19.17 -3.54
C SER A 2 -2.87 -17.66 -3.30
N VAL A 3 -4.00 -16.96 -3.08
CA VAL A 3 -4.03 -15.54 -2.69
C VAL A 3 -3.13 -15.28 -1.48
N LYS A 4 -3.07 -16.22 -0.52
CA LYS A 4 -2.15 -16.16 0.63
C LYS A 4 -0.68 -16.12 0.20
N THR A 5 -0.28 -16.95 -0.76
CA THR A 5 1.10 -16.99 -1.28
C THR A 5 1.46 -15.66 -1.94
N LEU A 6 0.53 -15.06 -2.68
CA LEU A 6 0.74 -13.76 -3.33
C LEU A 6 0.91 -12.63 -2.30
N LEU A 7 0.03 -12.60 -1.29
CA LEU A 7 0.09 -11.64 -0.18
C LEU A 7 1.39 -11.80 0.63
N PHE A 8 1.82 -13.04 0.88
CA PHE A 8 3.05 -13.33 1.63
C PHE A 8 4.30 -12.94 0.84
N ALA A 9 4.32 -13.21 -0.47
CA ALA A 9 5.39 -12.79 -1.37
C ALA A 9 5.48 -11.26 -1.47
N MET A 10 4.33 -10.57 -1.50
CA MET A 10 4.26 -9.10 -1.41
C MET A 10 4.79 -8.59 -0.07
N LYS A 11 4.49 -9.30 1.03
CA LYS A 11 4.87 -8.90 2.40
C LYS A 11 6.35 -8.99 2.71
N ASN A 12 7.03 -9.99 2.13
CA ASN A 12 8.37 -10.40 2.55
C ASN A 12 9.48 -10.24 1.51
N LYS A 13 9.16 -10.16 0.20
CA LYS A 13 10.20 -10.13 -0.86
C LYS A 13 10.21 -8.88 -1.73
N GLY A 14 9.36 -7.88 -1.44
CA GLY A 14 9.34 -6.62 -2.19
C GLY A 14 9.02 -6.79 -3.68
N HIS A 15 8.29 -7.86 -4.06
CA HIS A 15 7.97 -8.16 -5.45
C HIS A 15 7.21 -7.00 -6.12
N ARG A 16 7.94 -6.21 -6.91
CA ARG A 16 7.45 -4.99 -7.58
C ARG A 16 6.24 -5.26 -8.48
N ASN A 17 6.17 -6.45 -9.08
CA ASN A 17 5.07 -6.88 -9.95
C ASN A 17 3.79 -7.14 -9.16
N ALA A 18 3.89 -7.82 -8.00
CA ALA A 18 2.74 -8.02 -7.11
C ALA A 18 2.23 -6.68 -6.56
N LEU A 19 3.16 -5.79 -6.18
CA LEU A 19 2.82 -4.45 -5.71
C LEU A 19 2.10 -3.63 -6.79
N ALA A 20 2.56 -3.70 -8.05
CA ALA A 20 1.91 -3.05 -9.19
C ALA A 20 0.49 -3.58 -9.40
N PHE A 21 0.32 -4.91 -9.49
CA PHE A 21 -0.97 -5.55 -9.68
C PHE A 21 -1.97 -5.18 -8.56
N VAL A 22 -1.57 -5.34 -7.29
CA VAL A 22 -2.45 -5.05 -6.15
C VAL A 22 -2.81 -3.57 -6.11
N SER A 23 -1.86 -2.66 -6.30
CA SER A 23 -2.12 -1.23 -6.30
C SER A 23 -3.08 -0.80 -7.42
N GLU A 24 -3.01 -1.45 -8.59
CA GLU A 24 -3.91 -1.19 -9.71
C GLU A 24 -5.34 -1.59 -9.37
N GLN A 25 -5.53 -2.82 -8.87
CA GLN A 25 -6.86 -3.30 -8.52
C GLN A 25 -7.48 -2.44 -7.41
N MET A 26 -6.71 -2.09 -6.38
CA MET A 26 -7.21 -1.22 -5.31
C MET A 26 -7.57 0.16 -5.83
N ALA A 27 -6.73 0.81 -6.62
CA ALA A 27 -7.03 2.13 -7.18
C ALA A 27 -8.27 2.10 -8.08
N ARG A 28 -8.47 1.03 -8.88
CA ARG A 28 -9.67 0.86 -9.70
C ARG A 28 -10.93 0.79 -8.85
N HIS A 29 -10.92 -0.01 -7.77
CA HIS A 29 -12.05 -0.10 -6.85
C HIS A 29 -12.33 1.23 -6.16
N ILE A 30 -11.29 1.94 -5.69
CA ILE A 30 -11.45 3.25 -5.03
C ILE A 30 -12.10 4.27 -5.98
N ARG A 31 -11.73 4.30 -7.26
CA ARG A 31 -12.35 5.21 -8.24
C ARG A 31 -13.81 4.90 -8.52
N GLN A 32 -14.21 3.64 -8.40
CA GLN A 32 -15.57 3.18 -8.70
C GLN A 32 -16.48 3.22 -7.48
N ASP A 33 -15.91 3.38 -6.29
CA ASP A 33 -16.64 3.40 -5.02
C ASP A 33 -17.11 4.82 -4.70
N SER A 34 -18.42 5.03 -4.72
CA SER A 34 -19.04 6.32 -4.40
C SER A 34 -18.82 6.74 -2.95
N PHE A 35 -18.63 5.80 -2.02
CA PHE A 35 -18.28 6.12 -0.63
C PHE A 35 -16.89 6.77 -0.52
N LEU A 36 -16.00 6.42 -1.45
CA LEU A 36 -14.65 6.98 -1.53
C LEU A 36 -14.58 8.17 -2.50
N SER A 37 -15.70 8.62 -3.06
CA SER A 37 -15.73 9.86 -3.83
C SER A 37 -15.48 11.05 -2.89
N GLY A 38 -14.30 11.67 -3.01
CA GLY A 38 -13.89 12.80 -2.17
C GLY A 38 -12.68 12.54 -1.28
N VAL A 39 -12.04 11.36 -1.32
CA VAL A 39 -10.76 11.19 -0.63
C VAL A 39 -9.70 12.10 -1.25
N SER A 40 -9.00 12.87 -0.42
CA SER A 40 -8.00 13.85 -0.85
C SER A 40 -6.56 13.43 -0.58
N LEU A 41 -6.34 12.34 0.16
CA LEU A 41 -5.00 11.84 0.50
C LEU A 41 -4.99 10.34 0.77
N VAL A 42 -3.81 9.73 0.66
CA VAL A 42 -3.56 8.35 1.08
C VAL A 42 -2.54 8.33 2.23
N THR A 43 -2.83 7.61 3.30
CA THR A 43 -1.89 7.35 4.41
C THR A 43 -1.65 5.85 4.57
N TYR A 44 -0.75 5.46 5.47
CA TYR A 44 -0.44 4.07 5.78
C TYR A 44 -0.17 3.88 7.27
N ALA A 45 -0.50 2.70 7.78
CA ALA A 45 -0.10 2.29 9.13
C ALA A 45 1.38 1.86 9.11
N PRO A 46 2.28 2.57 9.80
CA PRO A 46 3.70 2.28 9.72
C PRO A 46 4.05 0.93 10.38
N ARG A 47 4.99 0.22 9.76
CA ARG A 47 5.53 -1.06 10.25
C ARG A 47 6.34 -0.84 11.53
N ARG A 48 6.49 -1.88 12.37
CA ARG A 48 7.31 -1.80 13.59
C ARG A 48 8.76 -1.44 13.24
N PRO A 49 9.46 -0.59 14.02
CA PRO A 49 10.84 -0.18 13.72
C PRO A 49 11.79 -1.37 13.51
N GLY A 50 11.74 -2.39 14.37
CA GLY A 50 12.57 -3.60 14.24
C GLY A 50 12.25 -4.42 12.98
N GLU A 51 10.99 -4.43 12.53
CA GLU A 51 10.63 -5.08 11.27
C GLU A 51 11.07 -4.24 10.06
N LYS A 52 10.95 -2.91 10.13
CA LYS A 52 11.45 -2.02 9.07
C LYS A 52 12.96 -2.19 8.89
N GLN A 53 13.71 -2.29 9.99
CA GLN A 53 15.15 -2.61 9.95
C GLN A 53 15.41 -3.99 9.36
N ARG A 54 14.65 -5.02 9.78
CA ARG A 54 14.83 -6.40 9.28
C ARG A 54 14.57 -6.53 7.77
N TYR A 55 13.56 -5.85 7.25
CA TYR A 55 13.13 -6.00 5.86
C TYR A 55 13.66 -4.89 4.93
N GLY A 56 14.19 -3.79 5.47
CA GLY A 56 14.70 -2.65 4.71
C GLY A 56 13.63 -1.73 4.10
N PHE A 57 12.34 -2.06 4.26
CA PHE A 57 11.24 -1.27 3.73
C PHE A 57 9.96 -1.41 4.57
N ASP A 58 9.07 -0.43 4.42
CA ASP A 58 7.70 -0.50 4.92
C ASP A 58 6.76 -0.81 3.74
N GLN A 59 6.21 -2.02 3.72
CA GLN A 59 5.32 -2.45 2.65
C GLN A 59 4.04 -1.61 2.58
N ALA A 60 3.49 -1.20 3.72
CA ALA A 60 2.28 -0.39 3.74
C ALA A 60 2.57 0.98 3.12
N GLN A 61 3.74 1.56 3.41
CA GLN A 61 4.21 2.77 2.75
C GLN A 61 4.36 2.59 1.23
N LEU A 62 5.00 1.51 0.78
CA LEU A 62 5.21 1.26 -0.65
C LEU A 62 3.88 1.09 -1.41
N LEU A 63 2.93 0.36 -0.81
CA LEU A 63 1.61 0.17 -1.39
C LEU A 63 0.82 1.48 -1.43
N ALA A 64 0.80 2.22 -0.32
CA ALA A 64 0.12 3.52 -0.23
C ALA A 64 0.66 4.50 -1.28
N ARG A 65 1.99 4.60 -1.45
CA ARG A 65 2.59 5.44 -2.50
C ARG A 65 2.15 5.03 -3.90
N LYS A 66 2.08 3.74 -4.21
CA LYS A 66 1.64 3.26 -5.52
C LYS A 66 0.16 3.50 -5.79
N ILE A 67 -0.69 3.39 -4.77
CA ILE A 67 -2.12 3.69 -4.86
C ILE A 67 -2.31 5.20 -5.05
N ALA A 68 -1.65 6.01 -4.23
CA ALA A 68 -1.71 7.47 -4.30
C ALA A 68 -1.30 7.99 -5.69
N ALA A 69 -0.20 7.46 -6.24
CA ALA A 69 0.25 7.80 -7.59
C ALA A 69 -0.78 7.45 -8.67
N ARG A 70 -1.54 6.36 -8.51
CA ARG A 70 -2.62 6.00 -9.44
C ARG A 70 -3.81 6.94 -9.30
N LEU A 71 -4.17 7.30 -8.07
CA LEU A 71 -5.30 8.18 -7.80
C LEU A 71 -4.97 9.66 -8.03
N SER A 72 -3.73 10.00 -8.38
CA SER A 72 -3.23 11.38 -8.44
C SER A 72 -3.44 12.13 -7.12
N LEU A 73 -3.26 11.43 -6.00
CA LEU A 73 -3.40 11.98 -4.64
C LEU A 73 -2.04 12.04 -3.93
N PRO A 74 -1.86 12.97 -2.98
CA PRO A 74 -0.70 12.96 -2.10
C PRO A 74 -0.69 11.72 -1.18
N CYS A 75 0.50 11.20 -0.90
CA CYS A 75 0.71 10.18 0.12
C CYS A 75 1.42 10.79 1.34
N ILE A 76 0.72 10.88 2.48
CA ILE A 76 1.20 11.57 3.68
C ILE A 76 1.28 10.57 4.85
N PRO A 77 2.41 10.49 5.58
CA PRO A 77 2.53 9.67 6.77
C PRO A 77 1.80 10.32 7.97
N ALA A 78 0.47 10.22 7.99
CA ALA A 78 -0.36 10.86 9.01
C ALA A 78 -0.56 10.01 10.29
N LEU A 79 -0.12 8.76 10.29
CA LEU A 79 -0.26 7.85 11.42
C LEU A 79 1.06 7.68 12.15
N LEU A 80 1.04 7.96 13.45
CA LEU A 80 2.11 7.61 14.37
C LEU A 80 1.81 6.23 14.95
N ARG A 81 2.85 5.40 15.01
CA ARG A 81 2.79 4.17 15.81
C ARG A 81 3.18 4.54 17.24
N LYS A 82 2.23 4.38 18.16
CA LYS A 82 2.50 4.38 19.60
C LYS A 82 3.14 3.05 20.01
#